data_AF-W7CRZ0-F1
#
_entry.id   AF-W7CRZ0-F1
#
_cell.length_a   1.000
_cell.length_b   1.000
_cell.length_c   1.000
_cell.angle_alpha   90.00
_cell.angle_beta   90.00
_cell.angle_gamma   90.00
#
_symmetry.space_group_name_H-M   'P 1'
#
loop_
_entity.id
_entity.type
_entity.pdbx_description
1 polymer ?
#
loop_
_entity_poly.entity_id
_entity_poly.type
_entity_poly.pdbx_seq_one_letter_code
_entity_poly.pdbx_strand_id
1 'polypeptide(L)'
;MDSNVIILVKLHPIIENTQNFNFNQQIINVSDDEINLEELMVVSDVLITDYSSVIFEYALLDKPTIQYLDGWSIYQTERDLFFEPKNYSFEYNTYNESELERMIYKSFEQRDLIGKERFKYQFLSI
;
A
#
# COMPACT_ATOMS: atom_id res chain seq x y z
N MET A 1 -1.22 -5.63 17.77
CA MET A 1 -2.34 -5.12 16.95
C MET A 1 -3.64 -5.38 17.70
N ASP A 2 -4.52 -4.39 17.74
CA ASP A 2 -5.83 -4.53 18.37
C ASP A 2 -6.65 -5.64 17.70
N SER A 3 -7.57 -6.24 18.45
CA SER A 3 -8.45 -7.32 17.98
C SER A 3 -9.41 -6.93 16.83
N ASN A 4 -9.42 -5.67 16.41
CA ASN A 4 -10.32 -5.13 15.39
C ASN A 4 -9.63 -4.86 14.04
N VAL A 5 -8.36 -5.22 13.88
CA VAL A 5 -7.64 -5.06 12.61
C VAL A 5 -7.56 -6.41 11.89
N ILE A 6 -7.96 -6.43 10.63
CA ILE A 6 -7.80 -7.55 9.70
C ILE A 6 -6.87 -7.07 8.58
N ILE A 7 -5.86 -7.87 8.26
CA ILE A 7 -4.92 -7.63 7.18
C ILE A 7 -5.30 -8.54 6.01
N LEU A 8 -5.67 -7.93 4.89
CA LEU A 8 -5.87 -8.64 3.63
C LEU A 8 -4.56 -8.59 2.84
N VAL A 9 -4.02 -9.74 2.49
CA VAL A 9 -2.74 -9.86 1.78
C VAL A 9 -2.99 -10.38 0.38
N LYS A 10 -2.75 -9.53 -0.64
CA LYS A 10 -2.77 -9.92 -2.06
C LYS A 10 -1.33 -9.98 -2.57
N LEU A 11 -0.80 -11.19 -2.72
CA LEU A 11 0.55 -11.43 -3.21
C LEU A 11 0.55 -11.53 -4.74
N HIS A 12 1.68 -11.20 -5.34
CA HIS A 12 1.93 -11.56 -6.73
C HIS A 12 2.10 -13.09 -6.83
N PRO A 13 1.58 -13.77 -7.88
CA PRO A 13 1.64 -15.24 -8.00
C PRO A 13 3.05 -15.83 -7.87
N ILE A 14 4.08 -15.09 -8.30
CA ILE A 14 5.49 -15.50 -8.15
C ILE A 14 5.90 -15.58 -6.66
N ILE A 15 5.46 -14.65 -5.84
CA ILE A 15 5.82 -14.59 -4.41
C ILE A 15 5.01 -15.62 -3.62
N GLU A 16 3.72 -15.75 -3.93
CA GLU A 16 2.85 -16.75 -3.30
C GLU A 16 3.41 -18.17 -3.45
N ASN A 17 3.96 -18.50 -4.64
CA ASN A 17 4.51 -19.82 -4.91
C ASN A 17 5.91 -20.06 -4.33
N THR A 18 6.58 -19.04 -3.78
CA THR A 18 7.99 -19.14 -3.36
C THR A 18 8.20 -19.01 -1.86
N GLN A 19 7.22 -18.53 -1.10
CA GLN A 19 7.33 -18.34 0.34
C GLN A 19 6.15 -18.94 1.11
N ASN A 20 6.44 -19.53 2.27
CA ASN A 20 5.42 -20.00 3.19
C ASN A 20 4.99 -18.84 4.11
N PHE A 21 3.86 -18.22 3.77
CA PHE A 21 3.23 -17.20 4.62
C PHE A 21 2.32 -17.85 5.67
N ASN A 22 2.38 -17.36 6.90
CA ASN A 22 1.53 -17.82 8.00
C ASN A 22 0.23 -16.99 8.05
N PHE A 23 -0.77 -17.43 7.30
CA PHE A 23 -2.11 -16.86 7.34
C PHE A 23 -2.91 -17.38 8.55
N ASN A 24 -3.80 -16.54 9.07
CA ASN A 24 -4.67 -16.87 10.21
C ASN A 24 -5.96 -16.04 10.17
N GLN A 25 -6.72 -16.00 11.27
CA GLN A 25 -7.99 -15.25 11.34
C GLN A 25 -7.84 -13.73 11.21
N GLN A 26 -6.66 -13.18 11.49
CA GLN A 26 -6.35 -11.75 11.38
C GLN A 26 -5.57 -11.41 10.10
N ILE A 27 -4.84 -12.37 9.52
CA ILE A 27 -4.05 -12.19 8.31
C ILE A 27 -4.59 -13.14 7.24
N ILE A 28 -5.38 -12.61 6.32
CA ILE A 28 -6.15 -13.38 5.36
C ILE A 28 -5.47 -13.29 3.98
N ASN A 29 -5.20 -14.45 3.38
CA ASN A 29 -4.75 -14.51 1.99
C ASN A 29 -5.91 -14.20 1.04
N VAL A 30 -5.74 -13.18 0.19
CA VAL A 30 -6.68 -12.80 -0.88
C VAL A 30 -5.98 -12.77 -2.24
N SER A 31 -4.94 -13.59 -2.40
CA SER A 31 -4.13 -13.65 -3.63
C SER A 31 -4.86 -14.32 -4.80
N ASP A 32 -5.93 -15.08 -4.54
CA ASP A 32 -6.76 -15.71 -5.56
C ASP A 32 -7.15 -14.71 -6.67
N ASP A 33 -6.93 -15.11 -7.92
CA ASP A 33 -7.20 -14.30 -9.11
C ASP A 33 -8.70 -14.07 -9.33
N GLU A 34 -9.58 -14.91 -8.76
CA GLU A 34 -11.02 -14.69 -8.76
C GLU A 34 -11.44 -13.50 -7.88
N ILE A 35 -10.60 -13.11 -6.91
CA ILE A 35 -10.86 -11.95 -6.04
C ILE A 35 -10.45 -10.68 -6.77
N ASN A 36 -11.46 -9.88 -7.09
CA ASN A 36 -11.32 -8.59 -7.76
C ASN A 36 -10.58 -7.58 -6.86
N LEU A 37 -9.53 -6.95 -7.40
CA LEU A 37 -8.71 -6.00 -6.66
C LEU A 37 -9.49 -4.72 -6.32
N GLU A 38 -10.32 -4.21 -7.22
CA GLU A 38 -11.13 -3.02 -6.99
C GLU A 38 -12.13 -3.21 -5.83
N GLU A 39 -12.73 -4.39 -5.71
CA GLU A 39 -13.60 -4.73 -4.57
C GLU A 39 -12.82 -4.71 -3.25
N LEU A 40 -11.61 -5.29 -3.23
CA LEU A 40 -10.72 -5.22 -2.07
C LEU A 40 -10.41 -3.78 -1.68
N MET A 41 -10.13 -2.91 -2.65
CA MET A 41 -9.86 -1.50 -2.39
C MET A 41 -11.09 -0.78 -1.78
N VAL A 42 -12.30 -1.12 -2.25
CA VAL A 42 -13.54 -0.53 -1.75
C VAL A 42 -13.85 -0.96 -0.33
N VAL A 43 -13.51 -2.18 0.07
CA VAL A 43 -13.75 -2.67 1.44
C VAL A 43 -12.63 -2.35 2.43
N SER A 44 -11.40 -2.11 1.97
CA SER A 44 -10.28 -1.80 2.85
C SER A 44 -10.35 -0.37 3.39
N ASP A 45 -9.92 -0.15 4.64
CA ASP A 45 -9.79 1.20 5.18
C ASP A 45 -8.47 1.86 4.77
N VAL A 46 -7.37 1.10 4.74
CA VAL A 46 -6.02 1.60 4.47
C VAL A 46 -5.34 0.70 3.45
N LEU A 47 -4.67 1.30 2.46
CA LEU A 47 -3.80 0.58 1.55
C LEU A 47 -2.35 0.66 2.04
N ILE A 48 -1.70 -0.49 2.17
CA ILE A 48 -0.24 -0.60 2.30
C ILE A 48 0.28 -1.16 0.97
N THR A 49 1.20 -0.45 0.33
CA THR A 49 1.78 -0.87 -0.95
C THR A 49 3.25 -0.51 -1.01
N ASP A 50 3.99 -1.15 -1.90
CA ASP A 50 5.41 -0.88 -2.13
C ASP A 50 5.60 0.06 -3.35
N TYR A 51 6.06 -0.52 -4.46
CA TYR A 51 6.31 0.11 -5.75
C TYR A 51 5.18 -0.14 -6.77
N SER A 52 4.09 -0.79 -6.36
CA SER A 52 2.92 -1.01 -7.22
C SER A 52 2.22 0.29 -7.64
N SER A 53 1.70 0.31 -8.87
CA SER A 53 0.89 1.41 -9.40
C SER A 53 -0.48 1.54 -8.75
N VAL A 54 -0.93 0.54 -8.00
CA VAL A 54 -2.25 0.46 -7.34
C VAL A 54 -2.61 1.69 -6.50
N ILE A 55 -1.60 2.46 -6.07
CA ILE A 55 -1.76 3.73 -5.36
C ILE A 55 -2.54 4.78 -6.17
N PHE A 56 -2.42 4.78 -7.51
CA PHE A 56 -3.10 5.74 -8.38
C PHE A 56 -4.61 5.49 -8.40
N GLU A 57 -5.03 4.23 -8.52
CA GLU A 57 -6.42 3.83 -8.46
C GLU A 57 -6.99 4.03 -7.05
N TYR A 58 -6.25 3.64 -6.01
CA TYR A 58 -6.70 3.76 -4.62
C TYR A 58 -6.88 5.22 -4.17
N ALA A 59 -6.09 6.15 -4.72
CA ALA A 59 -6.22 7.58 -4.44
C ALA A 59 -7.60 8.16 -4.82
N LEU A 60 -8.33 7.51 -5.73
CA LEU A 60 -9.70 7.88 -6.11
C LEU A 60 -10.72 7.61 -5.00
N LEU A 61 -10.43 6.67 -4.10
CA LEU A 61 -11.34 6.26 -3.02
C LEU A 61 -11.29 7.18 -1.80
N ASP A 62 -10.42 8.19 -1.83
CA ASP A 62 -10.27 9.14 -0.75
C ASP A 62 -9.79 8.56 0.59
N LYS A 63 -9.19 7.36 0.57
CA LYS A 63 -8.75 6.59 1.73
C LYS A 63 -7.24 6.66 1.99
N PRO A 64 -6.77 6.36 3.22
CA PRO A 64 -5.38 6.45 3.55
C PRO A 64 -4.45 5.50 2.79
N THR A 65 -3.23 5.95 2.51
CA THR A 65 -2.17 5.09 1.91
C THR A 65 -0.87 5.12 2.72
N ILE A 66 -0.18 3.99 2.74
CA ILE A 66 1.16 3.84 3.30
C ILE A 66 2.04 3.18 2.26
N GLN A 67 3.10 3.87 1.84
CA GLN A 67 4.14 3.27 1.02
C GLN A 67 5.24 2.68 1.88
N TYR A 68 5.51 1.40 1.68
CA TYR A 68 6.61 0.66 2.29
C TYR A 68 7.77 0.54 1.30
N LEU A 69 8.75 1.42 1.46
CA LEU A 69 9.88 1.63 0.54
C LEU A 69 11.18 1.05 1.11
N ASP A 70 11.10 -0.04 1.89
CA ASP A 70 12.29 -0.74 2.36
C ASP A 70 13.11 -1.27 1.17
N GLY A 71 14.43 -1.23 1.29
CA GLY A 71 15.34 -1.65 0.23
C GLY A 71 15.38 -0.75 -1.01
N TRP A 72 14.86 0.49 -0.95
CA TRP A 72 14.84 1.44 -2.08
C TRP A 72 16.18 1.59 -2.81
N SER A 73 17.30 1.62 -2.07
CA SER A 73 18.63 1.75 -2.67
C SER A 73 18.98 0.59 -3.61
N ILE A 74 18.52 -0.63 -3.31
CA ILE A 74 18.71 -1.80 -4.15
C ILE A 74 17.72 -1.74 -5.32
N TYR A 75 16.46 -1.46 -5.01
CA TYR A 75 15.39 -1.42 -6.01
C TYR A 75 15.66 -0.42 -7.15
N GLN A 76 16.20 0.76 -6.83
CA GLN A 76 16.57 1.79 -7.82
C GLN A 76 17.66 1.33 -8.79
N THR A 77 18.54 0.41 -8.37
CA THR A 77 19.63 -0.09 -9.24
C THR A 77 19.20 -1.24 -10.15
N GLU A 78 18.11 -1.93 -9.80
CA GLU A 78 17.64 -3.13 -10.51
C GLU A 78 16.55 -2.83 -11.54
N ARG A 79 15.84 -1.69 -11.42
CA ARG A 79 14.69 -1.35 -12.26
C ARG A 79 14.67 0.11 -12.68
N ASP A 80 14.42 0.33 -13.98
CA ASP A 80 14.05 1.63 -14.50
C ASP A 80 12.60 1.93 -14.11
N LEU A 81 12.41 2.97 -13.30
CA LEU A 81 11.08 3.46 -12.93
C LEU A 81 10.74 4.70 -13.73
N PHE A 82 9.50 4.77 -14.21
CA PHE A 82 8.97 5.98 -14.83
C PHE A 82 8.92 7.16 -13.85
N PHE A 83 8.70 6.89 -12.56
CA PHE A 83 8.65 7.88 -11.50
C PHE A 83 9.30 7.34 -10.21
N GLU A 84 9.99 8.21 -9.47
CA GLU A 84 10.45 7.84 -8.13
C GLU A 84 9.24 7.74 -7.18
N PRO A 85 9.13 6.68 -6.36
CA PRO A 85 8.04 6.47 -5.41
C PRO A 85 7.78 7.64 -4.48
N LYS A 86 8.86 8.28 -4.01
CA LYS A 86 8.76 9.49 -3.19
C LYS A 86 7.99 10.64 -3.86
N ASN A 87 7.95 10.67 -5.20
CA ASN A 87 7.29 11.72 -5.98
C ASN A 87 5.79 11.45 -6.19
N TYR A 88 5.35 10.20 -6.04
CA TYR A 88 3.94 9.82 -6.12
C TYR A 88 3.36 9.31 -4.79
N SER A 89 4.14 9.35 -3.70
CA SER A 89 3.61 9.19 -2.36
C SER A 89 2.84 10.41 -1.90
N PHE A 90 1.71 10.20 -1.23
CA PHE A 90 0.85 11.32 -0.83
C PHE A 90 0.42 11.33 0.64
N GLU A 91 0.76 10.31 1.43
CA GLU A 91 0.38 10.30 2.85
C GLU A 91 1.52 9.82 3.75
N TYR A 92 1.87 8.54 3.72
CA TYR A 92 2.98 8.03 4.54
C TYR A 92 4.00 7.25 3.72
N ASN A 93 5.28 7.58 3.90
CA ASN A 93 6.42 6.77 3.46
C ASN A 93 7.07 6.13 4.67
N THR A 94 7.40 4.85 4.55
CA THR A 94 8.04 4.06 5.60
C THR A 94 9.16 3.25 5.00
N TYR A 95 10.28 3.13 5.71
CA TYR A 95 11.51 2.51 5.20
C TYR A 95 11.97 1.32 6.05
N ASN A 96 11.19 0.94 7.05
CA ASN A 96 11.44 -0.20 7.94
C ASN A 96 10.15 -0.60 8.67
N GLU A 97 10.14 -1.79 9.25
CA GLU A 97 8.97 -2.37 9.92
C GLU A 97 8.44 -1.49 11.07
N SER A 98 9.33 -0.91 11.88
CA SER A 98 8.95 -0.04 13.01
C SER A 98 8.22 1.23 12.55
N GLU A 99 8.66 1.82 11.43
CA GLU A 99 7.96 2.95 10.82
C GLU A 99 6.60 2.54 10.25
N LEU A 100 6.54 1.38 9.59
CA LEU A 100 5.30 0.83 9.04
C LEU A 100 4.26 0.65 10.15
N GLU A 101 4.61 -0.05 11.23
CA GLU A 101 3.72 -0.26 12.36
C GLU A 101 3.17 1.07 12.90
N ARG A 102 4.05 2.06 13.12
CA ARG A 102 3.65 3.38 13.62
C ARG A 102 2.70 4.09 12.66
N MET A 103 2.93 3.99 11.34
CA MET A 103 2.07 4.65 10.34
C MET A 103 0.74 3.95 10.16
N ILE A 104 0.64 2.64 10.38
CA ILE A 104 -0.65 1.93 10.42
C ILE A 104 -1.56 2.59 11.46
N TYR A 105 -1.11 2.72 12.72
CA TYR A 105 -1.94 3.36 13.76
C TYR A 105 -2.26 4.82 13.43
N LYS A 106 -1.27 5.58 12.96
CA LYS A 106 -1.47 7.00 12.59
C LYS A 106 -2.50 7.18 11.49
N SER A 107 -2.57 6.28 10.52
CA SER A 107 -3.49 6.36 9.37
C SER A 107 -4.97 6.26 9.74
N PHE A 108 -5.28 5.66 10.89
CA PHE A 108 -6.64 5.62 11.44
C PHE A 108 -6.99 6.87 12.26
N GLU A 109 -5.99 7.59 12.77
CA GLU A 109 -6.19 8.79 13.61
C GLU A 109 -6.17 10.09 12.81
N GLN A 110 -5.33 10.18 11.78
CA GLN A 110 -5.04 11.41 11.07
C GLN A 110 -4.93 11.16 9.56
N ARG A 111 -5.36 12.16 8.77
CA ARG A 111 -5.33 12.11 7.30
C ARG A 111 -4.46 13.24 6.75
N ASP A 112 -3.59 12.94 5.79
CA ASP A 112 -2.86 13.98 5.03
C ASP A 112 -3.68 14.46 3.83
N LEU A 113 -4.68 15.30 4.08
CA LEU A 113 -5.53 15.85 3.04
C LEU A 113 -4.74 16.73 2.05
N ILE A 114 -3.69 17.42 2.50
CA ILE A 114 -2.89 18.31 1.65
C ILE A 114 -2.01 17.51 0.71
N GLY A 115 -1.31 16.49 1.22
CA GLY A 115 -0.49 15.59 0.42
C GLY A 115 -1.32 14.89 -0.66
N LYS A 116 -2.52 14.46 -0.30
CA LYS A 116 -3.49 13.86 -1.22
C LYS A 116 -3.97 14.81 -2.32
N GLU A 117 -4.38 16.04 -1.99
CA GLU A 117 -4.77 17.01 -3.02
C GLU A 117 -3.60 17.33 -3.98
N ARG A 118 -2.38 17.46 -3.44
CA ARG A 118 -1.17 17.61 -4.27
C ARG A 118 -0.99 16.44 -5.24
N PHE A 119 -1.19 15.21 -4.77
CA PHE A 119 -1.10 14.02 -5.62
C PHE A 119 -2.16 13.98 -6.71
N LYS A 120 -3.42 14.24 -6.37
CA LYS A 120 -4.50 14.33 -7.35
C LYS A 120 -4.18 15.39 -8.41
N TYR A 121 -3.71 16.56 -7.98
CA TYR A 121 -3.33 17.62 -8.90
C TYR A 121 -2.23 17.17 -9.87
N GLN A 122 -1.20 16.50 -9.36
CA GLN A 122 -0.03 16.10 -10.13
C GLN A 122 -0.28 14.93 -11.09
N PHE A 123 -1.10 13.95 -10.69
CA PHE A 123 -1.21 12.68 -11.41
C PHE A 123 -2.61 12.38 -11.98
N LEU A 124 -3.66 13.07 -11.50
CA LEU A 124 -5.05 12.75 -11.84
C LEU A 124 -5.81 13.94 -12.44
N SER A 125 -5.18 15.10 -12.64
CA SER A 125 -5.77 16.23 -13.35
C SER A 125 -5.72 15.99 -14.86
N ILE A 126 -6.88 15.96 -15.51
CA ILE A 126 -7.06 15.89 -16.97
C ILE A 126 -7.49 17.25 -17.50
#